data_AF-A0A441UE60-F1
#
_entry.id   AF-A0A441UE60-F1
#
_cell.length_a   1.000
_cell.length_b   1.000
_cell.length_c   1.000
_cell.angle_alpha   90.00
_cell.angle_beta   90.00
_cell.angle_gamma   90.00
#
_symmetry.space_group_name_H-M   'P 1'
#
loop_
_entity.id
_entity.type
_entity.pdbx_description
1 polymer ?
#
loop_
_entity_poly.entity_id
_entity_poly.type
_entity_poly.pdbx_seq_one_letter_code
_entity_poly.pdbx_strand_id
1 'polypeptide(L)'
;MQEGLDAVRVKARSEAEDGLKMKVAEKEEQIAGMQRQIEELKRRAEQGSQQLQGEVLELELESLIVSRFPMDIIEPVAKGEFGGDVLHRVVGPAGQPCGAILWESKRTKNWSQGWLGKLRADQRTAKADIALMISEALPPGVETFDLLDGVYV
;
A
#
# COMPACT_ATOMS: atom_id res chain seq x y z
N MET A 1 -45.75 -14.24 -58.71
CA MET A 1 -44.32 -13.83 -58.80
C MET A 1 -43.93 -12.75 -57.79
N GLN A 2 -44.85 -11.85 -57.38
CA GLN A 2 -44.55 -10.74 -56.46
C GLN A 2 -44.32 -11.17 -55.00
N GLU A 3 -45.10 -12.13 -54.48
CA GLU A 3 -44.99 -12.60 -53.08
C GLU A 3 -43.66 -13.29 -52.73
N GLY A 4 -43.01 -13.94 -53.70
CA GLY A 4 -41.71 -14.58 -53.49
C GLY A 4 -40.55 -13.59 -53.34
N LEU A 5 -40.65 -12.40 -53.95
CA LEU A 5 -39.62 -11.37 -53.88
C LEU A 5 -39.65 -10.62 -52.54
N ASP A 6 -40.84 -10.39 -51.98
CA ASP A 6 -41.00 -9.76 -50.66
C ASP A 6 -40.55 -10.68 -49.53
N ALA A 7 -40.87 -11.97 -49.60
CA ALA A 7 -40.39 -12.97 -48.62
C ALA A 7 -38.85 -13.08 -48.61
N VAL A 8 -38.22 -13.04 -49.79
CA VAL A 8 -36.75 -13.06 -49.92
C VAL A 8 -36.12 -11.78 -49.38
N ARG A 9 -36.74 -10.60 -49.60
CA ARG A 9 -36.28 -9.33 -49.04
C ARG A 9 -36.38 -9.28 -47.52
N VAL A 10 -37.48 -9.76 -46.95
CA VAL A 10 -37.67 -9.80 -45.49
C VAL A 10 -36.66 -10.74 -44.83
N LYS A 11 -36.43 -11.92 -45.44
CA LYS A 11 -35.45 -12.88 -44.94
C LYS A 11 -34.01 -12.34 -45.01
N ALA A 12 -33.62 -11.74 -46.14
CA ALA A 12 -32.31 -11.12 -46.29
C ALA A 12 -32.09 -9.96 -45.31
N ARG A 13 -33.13 -9.18 -45.00
CA ARG A 13 -33.06 -8.11 -43.99
C ARG A 13 -32.92 -8.67 -42.57
N SER A 14 -33.66 -9.72 -42.23
CA SER A 14 -33.55 -10.39 -40.92
C SER A 14 -32.15 -10.99 -40.72
N GLU A 15 -31.62 -11.69 -41.73
CA GLU A 15 -30.28 -12.29 -41.66
C GLU A 15 -29.18 -11.22 -41.53
N ALA A 16 -29.35 -10.06 -42.18
CA ALA A 16 -28.45 -8.93 -42.02
C ALA A 16 -28.55 -8.29 -40.62
N GLU A 17 -29.75 -8.13 -40.08
CA GLU A 17 -29.98 -7.58 -38.73
C GLU A 17 -29.44 -8.53 -37.65
N ASP A 18 -29.63 -9.84 -37.78
CA ASP A 18 -29.12 -10.85 -36.85
C ASP A 18 -27.59 -10.94 -36.89
N GLY A 19 -26.99 -10.89 -38.09
CA GLY A 19 -25.54 -10.81 -38.25
C GLY A 19 -24.94 -9.54 -37.65
N LEU A 20 -25.66 -8.41 -37.71
CA LEU A 20 -25.25 -7.16 -37.06
C LEU A 20 -25.32 -7.28 -35.53
N LYS A 21 -26.42 -7.82 -34.99
CA LYS A 21 -26.59 -8.06 -33.55
C LYS A 21 -25.51 -8.97 -32.99
N MET A 22 -25.17 -10.04 -33.71
CA MET A 22 -24.12 -10.97 -33.28
C MET A 22 -22.75 -10.29 -33.20
N LYS A 23 -22.40 -9.48 -34.21
CA LYS A 23 -21.16 -8.67 -34.19
C LYS A 23 -21.15 -7.61 -33.11
N VAL A 24 -22.30 -7.01 -32.80
CA VAL A 24 -22.42 -6.04 -31.69
C VAL A 24 -22.18 -6.75 -30.36
N ALA A 25 -22.84 -7.88 -30.13
CA ALA A 25 -22.67 -8.67 -28.91
C ALA A 25 -21.23 -9.19 -28.73
N GLU A 26 -20.58 -9.66 -29.79
CA GLU A 26 -19.15 -10.05 -29.75
C GLU A 26 -18.25 -8.89 -29.35
N LYS A 27 -18.49 -7.69 -29.92
CA LYS A 27 -17.74 -6.49 -29.57
C LYS A 27 -18.03 -6.02 -28.15
N GLU A 28 -19.26 -6.11 -27.68
CA GLU A 28 -19.63 -5.79 -26.30
C GLU A 28 -18.91 -6.71 -25.31
N GLU A 29 -18.88 -8.03 -25.56
CA GLU A 29 -18.14 -8.96 -24.72
C GLU A 29 -16.63 -8.72 -24.77
N GLN A 30 -16.08 -8.39 -25.95
CA GLN A 30 -14.67 -7.98 -26.07
C GLN A 30 -14.37 -6.71 -25.27
N ILE A 31 -15.24 -5.70 -25.33
CA ILE A 31 -15.10 -4.46 -24.55
C ILE A 31 -15.16 -4.76 -23.05
N ALA A 32 -16.13 -5.57 -22.61
CA ALA A 32 -16.25 -5.96 -21.21
C ALA A 32 -15.05 -6.79 -20.73
N GLY A 33 -14.49 -7.65 -21.58
CA GLY A 33 -13.25 -8.39 -21.32
C GLY A 33 -12.05 -7.46 -21.17
N MET A 34 -11.87 -6.51 -22.09
CA MET A 34 -10.80 -5.52 -22.03
C MET A 34 -10.93 -4.62 -20.80
N GLN A 35 -12.14 -4.17 -20.44
CA GLN A 35 -12.38 -3.38 -19.24
C GLN A 35 -11.96 -4.11 -17.97
N ARG A 36 -12.32 -5.40 -17.83
CA ARG A 36 -11.89 -6.25 -16.71
C ARG A 36 -10.37 -6.35 -16.62
N GLN A 37 -9.69 -6.55 -17.75
CA GLN A 37 -8.22 -6.64 -17.78
C GLN A 37 -7.56 -5.31 -17.41
N ILE A 38 -8.09 -4.17 -17.88
CA ILE A 38 -7.59 -2.84 -17.53
C ILE A 38 -7.73 -2.60 -16.02
N GLU A 39 -8.87 -2.94 -15.44
CA GLU A 39 -9.11 -2.82 -13.99
C GLU A 39 -8.08 -3.63 -13.18
N GLU A 40 -7.84 -4.88 -13.59
CA GLU A 40 -6.88 -5.76 -12.91
C GLU A 40 -5.44 -5.24 -13.02
N LEU A 41 -5.04 -4.78 -14.21
CA LEU A 41 -3.72 -4.20 -14.45
C LEU A 41 -3.51 -2.93 -13.63
N LYS A 42 -4.52 -2.04 -13.58
CA LYS A 42 -4.49 -0.84 -12.74
C LYS A 42 -4.28 -1.20 -11.28
N ARG A 43 -5.05 -2.14 -10.75
CA ARG A 43 -4.94 -2.57 -9.35
C ARG A 43 -3.55 -3.13 -9.02
N ARG A 44 -2.98 -3.97 -9.91
CA ARG A 44 -1.63 -4.53 -9.73
C ARG A 44 -0.55 -3.43 -9.79
N ALA A 45 -0.68 -2.49 -10.72
CA ALA A 45 0.25 -1.37 -10.86
C ALA A 45 0.23 -0.45 -9.63
N GLU A 46 -0.96 -0.11 -9.13
CA GLU A 46 -1.12 0.69 -7.91
C GLU A 46 -0.50 0.00 -6.69
N GLN A 47 -0.76 -1.30 -6.50
CA GLN A 47 -0.19 -2.07 -5.40
C GLN A 47 1.34 -2.11 -5.45
N GLY A 48 1.93 -2.36 -6.62
CA GLY A 48 3.38 -2.37 -6.80
C GLY A 48 4.02 -1.01 -6.50
N SER A 49 3.39 0.07 -6.97
CA SER A 49 3.84 1.44 -6.69
C SER A 49 3.81 1.76 -5.19
N GLN A 50 2.72 1.38 -4.51
CA GLN A 50 2.59 1.62 -3.07
C GLN A 50 3.63 0.85 -2.25
N GLN A 51 3.93 -0.40 -2.62
CA GLN A 51 4.95 -1.19 -1.94
C GLN A 51 6.34 -0.60 -2.13
N LEU A 52 6.71 -0.25 -3.37
CA LEU A 52 8.01 0.36 -3.67
C LEU A 52 8.20 1.67 -2.91
N GLN A 53 7.13 2.48 -2.81
CA GLN A 53 7.17 3.71 -2.05
C GLN A 53 7.37 3.49 -0.54
N GLY A 54 6.78 2.43 0.03
CA GLY A 54 7.03 2.05 1.42
C GLY A 54 8.49 1.64 1.64
N GLU A 55 9.04 0.82 0.74
CA GLU A 55 10.45 0.38 0.77
C GLU A 55 11.42 1.57 0.72
N VAL A 56 11.14 2.56 -0.12
CA VAL A 56 11.95 3.78 -0.19
C VAL A 56 11.88 4.57 1.12
N LEU A 57 10.69 4.70 1.73
CA LEU A 57 10.54 5.42 2.99
C LEU A 57 11.31 4.74 4.14
N GLU A 58 11.27 3.40 4.21
CA GLU A 58 12.02 2.62 5.18
C GLU A 58 13.55 2.86 5.04
N LEU A 59 14.06 2.82 3.81
CA LEU A 59 15.48 3.07 3.51
C LEU A 59 15.91 4.51 3.81
N GLU A 60 15.06 5.50 3.50
CA GLU A 60 15.32 6.90 3.83
C GLU A 60 15.36 7.13 5.34
N LEU A 61 14.44 6.50 6.09
CA LEU A 61 14.41 6.57 7.54
C LEU A 61 15.68 5.98 8.15
N GLU A 62 16.07 4.78 7.75
CA GLU A 62 17.32 4.14 8.20
C GLU A 62 18.52 5.05 7.93
N SER A 63 18.65 5.54 6.69
CA SER A 63 19.76 6.42 6.27
C SER A 63 19.82 7.71 7.10
N LEU A 64 18.66 8.31 7.39
CA LEU A 64 18.57 9.50 8.23
C LEU A 64 19.06 9.21 9.65
N ILE A 65 18.58 8.14 10.28
CA ILE A 65 18.95 7.79 11.66
C ILE A 65 20.45 7.50 11.75
N VAL A 66 20.99 6.69 10.83
CA VAL A 66 22.44 6.39 10.76
C VAL A 66 23.26 7.66 10.63
N SER A 67 22.84 8.59 9.76
CA SER A 67 23.55 9.86 9.56
C SER A 67 23.53 10.75 10.82
N ARG A 68 22.44 10.70 11.59
CA ARG A 68 22.21 11.61 12.73
C ARG A 68 22.81 11.08 14.02
N PHE A 69 22.91 9.76 14.16
CA PHE A 69 23.36 9.03 15.34
C PHE A 69 24.48 8.03 15.00
N PRO A 70 25.67 8.50 14.57
CA PRO A 70 26.73 7.64 14.05
C PRO A 70 27.39 6.72 15.09
N MET A 71 27.17 6.98 16.38
CA MET A 71 27.69 6.15 17.47
C MET A 71 26.73 5.06 17.92
N ASP A 72 25.47 5.15 17.49
CA ASP A 72 24.42 4.22 17.87
C ASP A 72 24.40 2.99 16.94
N ILE A 73 23.71 1.94 17.36
CA ILE A 73 23.56 0.72 16.57
C ILE A 73 22.18 0.74 15.93
N ILE A 74 22.12 0.76 14.60
CA ILE A 74 20.88 0.82 13.82
C ILE A 74 20.69 -0.54 13.14
N GLU A 75 19.61 -1.24 13.49
CA GLU A 75 19.30 -2.58 12.99
C GLU A 75 17.99 -2.53 12.19
N PRO A 76 18.02 -2.65 10.84
CA PRO A 76 16.80 -2.76 10.06
C PRO A 76 16.08 -4.06 10.41
N VAL A 77 14.75 -4.00 10.48
CA VAL A 77 13.91 -5.17 10.76
C VAL A 77 13.45 -5.81 9.46
N ALA A 78 13.64 -7.12 9.33
CA ALA A 78 13.34 -7.81 8.08
C ALA A 78 11.84 -7.86 7.81
N LYS A 79 11.45 -7.72 6.53
CA LYS A 79 10.06 -7.82 6.11
C LYS A 79 9.45 -9.16 6.55
N GLY A 80 8.30 -9.08 7.22
CA GLY A 80 7.58 -10.24 7.74
C GLY A 80 7.98 -10.65 9.15
N GLU A 81 8.98 -10.00 9.75
CA GLU A 81 9.25 -10.10 11.19
C GLU A 81 8.38 -9.12 11.99
N PHE A 82 8.14 -9.48 13.25
CA PHE A 82 7.45 -8.61 14.20
C PHE A 82 8.49 -7.67 14.81
N GLY A 83 8.46 -6.38 14.49
CA GLY A 83 9.47 -5.46 15.03
C GLY A 83 9.50 -4.05 14.45
N GLY A 84 8.44 -3.57 13.81
CA GLY A 84 8.48 -2.30 13.08
C GLY A 84 9.51 -2.25 11.96
N ASP A 85 10.04 -1.07 11.62
CA ASP A 85 10.96 -0.88 10.48
C ASP A 85 12.43 -0.86 10.90
N VAL A 86 12.76 -0.15 12.01
CA VAL A 86 14.14 0.01 12.48
C VAL A 86 14.20 -0.11 14.00
N LEU A 87 15.12 -0.95 14.49
CA LEU A 87 15.50 -1.01 15.90
C LEU A 87 16.79 -0.20 16.12
N HIS A 88 16.68 0.87 16.89
CA HIS A 88 17.78 1.79 17.17
C HIS A 88 18.24 1.59 18.62
N ARG A 89 19.44 1.05 18.83
CA ARG A 89 20.06 0.96 20.16
C ARG A 89 20.95 2.16 20.41
N VAL A 90 20.61 2.92 21.45
CA VAL A 90 21.32 4.11 21.86
C VAL A 90 22.58 3.71 22.63
N VAL A 91 23.72 4.25 22.21
CA VAL A 91 25.03 3.98 22.78
C VAL A 91 25.60 5.27 23.35
N GLY A 92 25.92 5.25 24.64
CA GLY A 92 26.49 6.40 25.30
C GLY A 92 27.96 6.65 24.91
N PRO A 93 28.54 7.80 25.30
CA PRO A 93 29.86 8.23 24.83
C PRO A 93 31.02 7.26 25.12
N ALA A 94 30.89 6.40 26.14
CA ALA A 94 31.90 5.40 26.49
C ALA A 94 31.55 3.98 25.96
N GLY A 95 30.58 3.89 25.03
CA GLY A 95 30.15 2.62 24.43
C GLY A 95 29.11 1.86 25.25
N GLN A 96 28.61 2.43 26.36
CA GLN A 96 27.61 1.76 27.19
C GLN A 96 26.22 1.77 26.53
N PRO A 97 25.44 0.67 26.62
CA PRO A 97 24.04 0.68 26.20
C PRO A 97 23.21 1.65 27.05
N CYS A 98 22.39 2.50 26.41
CA CYS A 98 21.55 3.49 27.08
C CYS A 98 20.04 3.27 26.88
N GLY A 99 19.64 2.45 25.92
CA GLY A 99 18.25 2.09 25.66
C GLY A 99 18.04 1.72 24.19
N ALA A 100 16.80 1.43 23.83
CA ALA A 100 16.40 1.10 22.49
C ALA A 100 15.08 1.80 22.08
N ILE A 101 15.04 2.26 20.83
CA ILE A 101 13.90 2.90 20.20
C ILE A 101 13.45 2.02 19.04
N LEU A 102 12.15 1.70 18.99
CA LEU A 102 11.53 1.05 17.85
C LEU A 102 10.89 2.09 16.95
N TRP A 103 11.34 2.16 15.71
CA TRP A 103 10.83 3.10 14.71
C TRP A 103 9.90 2.38 13.74
N GLU A 104 8.76 3.00 13.46
CA GLU A 104 7.79 2.59 12.44
C GLU A 104 7.54 3.76 11.49
N SER A 105 7.47 3.51 10.20
CA SER A 105 7.10 4.48 9.18
C SER A 105 5.77 4.09 8.52
N LYS A 106 4.95 5.10 8.22
CA LYS A 106 3.62 4.92 7.63
C LYS A 106 3.37 5.96 6.54
N ARG A 107 3.51 5.53 5.28
CA ARG A 107 2.98 6.28 4.13
C ARG A 107 1.53 5.90 3.89
N THR A 108 0.61 6.81 4.21
CA THR A 108 -0.83 6.56 4.17
C THR A 108 -1.61 7.87 4.12
N LYS A 109 -2.79 7.84 3.51
CA LYS A 109 -3.71 8.98 3.47
C LYS A 109 -4.64 9.07 4.68
N ASN A 110 -4.87 7.95 5.35
CA ASN A 110 -5.82 7.86 6.46
C ASN A 110 -5.12 7.22 7.65
N TRP A 111 -5.17 7.87 8.81
CA TRP A 111 -4.70 7.31 10.07
C TRP A 111 -5.55 6.11 10.51
N SER A 112 -4.92 5.09 11.09
CA SER A 112 -5.62 3.98 11.76
C SER A 112 -5.18 3.85 13.20
N GLN A 113 -6.15 3.95 14.12
CA GLN A 113 -5.89 3.79 15.56
C GLN A 113 -5.33 2.40 15.92
N GLY A 114 -5.57 1.39 15.08
CA GLY A 114 -5.04 0.04 15.28
C GLY A 114 -3.51 -0.04 15.22
N TRP A 115 -2.84 0.94 14.59
CA TRP A 115 -1.39 0.93 14.45
C TRP A 115 -0.67 1.10 15.79
N LEU A 116 -1.19 1.93 16.69
CA LEU A 116 -0.59 2.15 18.01
C LEU A 116 -0.55 0.85 18.81
N GLY A 117 -1.66 0.10 18.80
CA GLY A 117 -1.76 -1.19 19.48
C GLY A 117 -0.80 -2.24 18.92
N LYS A 118 -0.67 -2.30 17.59
CA LYS A 118 0.29 -3.19 16.92
C LYS A 118 1.73 -2.81 17.28
N LEU A 119 2.09 -1.53 17.13
CA LEU A 119 3.47 -1.07 17.36
C LEU A 119 3.89 -1.28 18.82
N ARG A 120 3.00 -1.13 19.80
CA ARG A 120 3.32 -1.50 21.20
C ARG A 120 3.60 -2.99 21.38
N ALA A 121 2.91 -3.86 20.64
CA ALA A 121 3.18 -5.29 20.68
C ALA A 121 4.55 -5.61 20.06
N ASP A 122 4.87 -4.96 18.95
CA ASP A 122 6.17 -5.06 18.29
C ASP A 122 7.29 -4.52 19.20
N GLN A 123 7.08 -3.38 19.87
CA GLN A 123 7.98 -2.80 20.87
C GLN A 123 8.35 -3.80 21.97
N ARG A 124 7.35 -4.47 22.55
CA ARG A 124 7.59 -5.50 23.58
C ARG A 124 8.37 -6.69 23.04
N THR A 125 8.07 -7.10 21.82
CA THR A 125 8.74 -8.23 21.15
C THR A 125 10.21 -7.90 20.88
N ALA A 126 10.48 -6.69 20.37
CA ALA A 126 11.81 -6.17 20.11
C ALA A 126 12.59 -5.79 21.39
N LYS A 127 11.93 -5.79 22.56
CA LYS A 127 12.47 -5.31 23.84
C LYS A 127 12.98 -3.87 23.75
N ALA A 128 12.26 -3.02 23.01
CA ALA A 128 12.55 -1.60 22.92
C ALA A 128 11.91 -0.83 24.09
N ASP A 129 12.63 0.17 24.60
CA ASP A 129 12.16 1.00 25.71
C ASP A 129 11.09 2.00 25.24
N ILE A 130 11.22 2.49 24.00
CA ILE A 130 10.33 3.49 23.40
C ILE A 130 9.89 3.03 22.01
N ALA A 131 8.66 3.37 21.64
CA ALA A 131 8.14 3.24 20.27
C ALA A 131 7.88 4.61 19.66
N LEU A 132 8.27 4.79 18.40
CA LEU A 132 8.07 6.01 17.64
C LEU A 132 7.53 5.68 16.24
N MET A 133 6.47 6.34 15.84
CA MET A 133 5.82 6.21 14.53
C MET A 133 5.94 7.50 13.75
N ILE A 134 6.48 7.45 12.55
CA ILE A 134 6.49 8.57 11.61
C ILE A 134 5.40 8.29 10.58
N SER A 135 4.47 9.22 10.39
CA SER A 135 3.35 9.02 9.47
C SER A 135 3.02 10.27 8.65
N GLU A 136 2.64 10.09 7.39
CA GLU A 136 2.14 11.20 6.55
C GLU A 136 0.76 11.71 6.98
N ALA A 137 -0.12 10.82 7.44
CA ALA A 137 -1.42 11.20 8.00
C ALA A 137 -1.34 11.10 9.52
N LEU A 138 -1.63 12.18 10.23
CA LEU A 138 -1.62 12.23 11.70
C LEU A 138 -2.99 11.87 12.30
N PRO A 139 -3.03 11.40 13.56
CA PRO A 139 -4.27 11.22 14.30
C PRO A 139 -5.00 12.55 14.53
N PRO A 140 -6.34 12.52 14.71
CA PRO A 140 -7.10 13.72 15.04
C PRO A 140 -6.56 14.42 16.29
N GLY A 141 -6.28 15.72 16.18
CA GLY A 141 -5.78 16.54 17.29
C GLY A 141 -4.25 16.61 17.41
N VAL A 142 -3.49 15.87 16.58
CA VAL A 142 -2.03 15.98 16.51
C VAL A 142 -1.63 16.72 15.25
N GLU A 143 -0.86 17.79 15.40
CA GLU A 143 -0.35 18.60 14.27
C GLU A 143 1.12 18.35 13.95
N THR A 144 1.91 17.96 14.95
CA THR A 144 3.37 17.84 14.78
C THR A 144 3.93 16.62 15.50
N PHE A 145 3.79 16.55 16.81
CA PHE A 145 4.37 15.50 17.64
C PHE A 145 3.56 15.36 18.93
N ASP A 146 3.18 14.14 19.28
CA ASP A 146 2.53 13.85 20.56
C ASP A 146 2.82 12.42 21.05
N LEU A 147 2.52 12.15 22.31
CA LEU A 147 2.57 10.82 22.90
C LEU A 147 1.15 10.25 22.99
N LEU A 148 0.83 9.32 22.10
CA LEU A 148 -0.49 8.68 22.05
C LEU A 148 -0.41 7.21 22.43
N ASP A 149 -1.16 6.85 23.47
CA ASP A 149 -1.19 5.49 24.02
C ASP A 149 0.22 4.89 24.19
N GLY A 150 1.20 5.68 24.65
CA GLY A 150 2.58 5.21 24.86
C GLY A 150 3.44 5.05 23.61
N VAL A 151 3.02 5.58 22.46
CA VAL A 151 3.79 5.67 21.22
C VAL A 151 3.96 7.14 20.86
N TYR A 152 5.19 7.55 20.56
CA TYR A 152 5.43 8.88 19.99
C TYR A 152 5.02 8.88 18.52
N VAL A 153 4.20 9.85 18.10
CA VAL A 153 3.75 10.04 16.72
C VAL A 153 4.16 11.42 16.26
#